data_AF-A0A4Y8DK91-F1
#
_entry.id   AF-A0A4Y8DK91-F1
#
_cell.length_a   1.000
_cell.length_b   1.000
_cell.length_c   1.000
_cell.angle_alpha   90.00
_cell.angle_beta   90.00
_cell.angle_gamma   90.00
#
_symmetry.space_group_name_H-M   'P 1'
#
loop_
_entity.id
_entity.type
_entity.pdbx_description
1 polymer ?
#
loop_
_entity_poly.entity_id
_entity_poly.type
_entity_poly.pdbx_seq_one_letter_code
_entity_poly.pdbx_strand_id
1 'polypeptide(L)'
;MTSNNPLQNSGASVFYPSLPSAAENLKNATLFTRLHIRATPQVAQQAIDSTPTLRNTFLLVHLNDVLIFDTEKEAHIVHVSAVLKMLEEKGMKADINLCAFDKPDWTSAGFYIDPIGNENENRAGGKQAFMIVLREHLTEEALAAIDRKL
;
A
#
# COMPACT_ATOMS: atom_id res chain seq x y z
N MET A 1 -7.54 2.82 33.10
CA MET A 1 -6.34 2.49 32.30
C MET A 1 -6.71 2.71 30.85
N THR A 2 -6.47 3.91 30.32
CA THR A 2 -6.73 4.23 28.91
C THR A 2 -5.67 3.53 28.09
N SER A 3 -6.08 2.51 27.34
CA SER A 3 -5.27 1.93 26.27
C SER A 3 -5.05 3.04 25.23
N ASN A 4 -3.96 3.79 25.35
CA ASN A 4 -3.51 4.68 24.30
C ASN A 4 -3.11 3.79 23.12
N ASN A 5 -4.04 3.60 22.18
CA ASN A 5 -3.70 2.95 20.92
C ASN A 5 -2.81 3.94 20.14
N PRO A 6 -1.51 3.66 19.96
CA PRO A 6 -0.57 4.61 19.36
C PRO A 6 -0.92 4.96 17.91
N LEU A 7 -1.84 4.21 17.28
CA LEU A 7 -2.29 4.39 15.91
C LEU A 7 -3.52 5.31 15.76
N GLN A 8 -4.16 5.72 16.86
CA GLN A 8 -5.47 6.38 16.84
C GLN A 8 -5.50 7.75 16.12
N ASN A 9 -4.36 8.41 15.95
CA ASN A 9 -4.23 9.71 15.26
C ASN A 9 -3.31 9.67 14.02
N SER A 10 -2.97 8.48 13.50
CA SER A 10 -1.90 8.33 12.51
C SER A 10 -2.37 8.39 11.05
N GLY A 11 -3.63 8.74 10.78
CA GLY A 11 -4.22 8.61 9.43
C GLY A 11 -4.33 7.15 8.94
N ALA A 12 -4.21 6.18 9.85
CA ALA A 12 -4.31 4.77 9.54
C ALA A 12 -5.67 4.44 8.90
N SER A 13 -5.65 3.56 7.90
CA SER A 13 -6.84 3.07 7.22
C SER A 13 -6.82 1.56 7.12
N VAL A 14 -7.98 0.94 6.99
CA VAL A 14 -8.06 -0.50 6.72
C VAL A 14 -8.19 -0.71 5.22
N PHE A 15 -7.23 -1.41 4.65
CA PHE A 15 -7.26 -1.93 3.30
C PHE A 15 -7.97 -3.28 3.27
N TYR A 16 -9.01 -3.37 2.44
CA TYR A 16 -9.73 -4.61 2.16
C TYR A 16 -9.43 -5.02 0.72
N PRO A 17 -8.47 -5.94 0.50
CA PRO A 17 -8.17 -6.44 -0.83
C PRO A 17 -9.43 -6.98 -1.50
N SER A 18 -9.78 -6.45 -2.67
CA SER A 18 -10.99 -6.84 -3.39
C SER A 18 -10.93 -8.31 -3.84
N LEU A 19 -9.71 -8.78 -4.13
CA LEU A 19 -9.39 -10.12 -4.59
C LEU A 19 -8.50 -10.86 -3.56
N PRO A 20 -8.76 -12.14 -3.27
CA PRO A 20 -7.92 -12.91 -2.34
C PRO A 20 -6.44 -12.95 -2.74
N SER A 21 -6.16 -13.04 -4.04
CA SER A 21 -4.78 -13.04 -4.56
C SER A 21 -4.03 -11.75 -4.28
N ALA A 22 -4.73 -10.61 -4.14
CA ALA A 22 -4.09 -9.34 -3.79
C ALA A 22 -3.48 -9.38 -2.39
N ALA A 23 -4.16 -10.04 -1.44
CA ALA A 23 -3.67 -10.21 -0.08
C ALA A 23 -2.43 -11.12 -0.03
N GLU A 24 -2.46 -12.21 -0.79
CA GLU A 24 -1.35 -13.14 -0.91
C GLU A 24 -0.14 -12.51 -1.60
N ASN A 25 -0.37 -11.80 -2.70
CA ASN A 25 0.66 -11.05 -3.42
C ASN A 25 1.33 -10.01 -2.51
N LEU A 26 0.55 -9.25 -1.73
CA LEU A 26 1.11 -8.27 -0.79
C LEU A 26 2.00 -8.93 0.27
N LYS A 27 1.60 -10.09 0.80
CA LYS A 27 2.37 -10.84 1.81
C LYS A 27 3.66 -11.44 1.25
N ASN A 28 3.63 -11.89 -0.01
CA ASN A 28 4.75 -12.58 -0.67
C ASN A 28 5.62 -11.64 -1.52
N ALA A 29 5.28 -10.35 -1.59
CA ALA A 29 6.02 -9.38 -2.37
C ALA A 29 7.41 -9.13 -1.76
N THR A 30 8.39 -8.96 -2.65
CA THR A 30 9.79 -8.68 -2.32
C THR A 30 10.27 -7.38 -2.98
N LEU A 31 9.41 -6.76 -3.79
CA LEU A 31 9.65 -5.49 -4.48
C LEU A 31 8.46 -4.58 -4.28
N PHE A 32 8.75 -3.35 -3.85
CA PHE A 32 7.76 -2.33 -3.53
C PHE A 32 8.16 -1.01 -4.18
N THR A 33 7.20 -0.39 -4.87
CA THR A 33 7.35 0.97 -5.41
C THR A 33 6.20 1.83 -4.92
N ARG A 34 6.52 2.90 -4.19
CA ARG A 34 5.60 3.96 -3.78
C ARG A 34 5.67 5.10 -4.78
N LEU A 35 4.51 5.47 -5.34
CA LEU A 35 4.35 6.66 -6.17
C LEU A 35 3.44 7.67 -5.47
N HIS A 36 3.99 8.86 -5.17
CA HIS A 36 3.21 9.95 -4.62
C HIS A 36 2.57 10.76 -5.75
N ILE A 37 1.25 10.71 -5.90
CA ILE A 37 0.50 11.39 -6.96
C ILE A 37 0.08 12.79 -6.49
N ARG A 38 0.38 13.81 -7.28
CA ARG A 38 -0.06 15.20 -7.09
C ARG A 38 -1.51 15.42 -7.53
N ALA A 39 -2.42 14.65 -6.95
CA ALA A 39 -3.87 14.73 -7.13
C ALA A 39 -4.55 14.47 -5.78
N THR A 40 -5.85 14.76 -5.63
CA THR A 40 -6.55 14.38 -4.40
C THR A 40 -6.68 12.84 -4.29
N PRO A 41 -6.82 12.27 -3.08
CA PRO A 41 -6.99 10.82 -2.92
C PRO A 41 -8.12 10.23 -3.76
N GLN A 42 -9.24 10.96 -3.88
CA GLN A 42 -10.40 10.54 -4.66
C GLN A 42 -10.08 10.47 -6.16
N VAL A 43 -9.34 11.46 -6.68
CA VAL A 43 -8.92 11.50 -8.09
C VAL A 43 -7.92 10.40 -8.39
N ALA A 44 -6.97 10.14 -7.48
CA ALA A 44 -6.02 9.03 -7.61
C ALA A 44 -6.74 7.67 -7.62
N GLN A 45 -7.65 7.43 -6.68
CA GLN A 45 -8.43 6.19 -6.63
C GLN A 45 -9.28 6.01 -7.90
N GLN A 46 -9.99 7.06 -8.33
CA GLN A 46 -10.80 7.01 -9.55
C GLN A 46 -9.96 6.73 -10.80
N ALA A 47 -8.74 7.28 -10.87
CA ALA A 47 -7.82 7.01 -11.97
C ALA A 47 -7.43 5.53 -12.06
N ILE A 48 -7.17 4.89 -10.91
CA ILE A 48 -6.89 3.46 -10.83
C ILE A 48 -8.14 2.66 -11.21
N ASP A 49 -9.29 2.94 -10.59
CA ASP A 49 -10.54 2.20 -10.81
C ASP A 49 -11.02 2.27 -12.27
N SER A 50 -10.75 3.39 -12.96
CA SER A 50 -11.10 3.60 -14.36
C SER A 50 -10.08 3.05 -15.36
N THR A 51 -9.03 2.36 -14.89
CA THR A 51 -7.98 1.78 -15.75
C THR A 51 -8.00 0.26 -15.66
N PRO A 52 -8.72 -0.45 -16.55
CA PRO A 52 -8.93 -1.91 -16.43
C PRO A 52 -7.66 -2.76 -16.45
N THR A 53 -6.57 -2.25 -17.02
CA THR A 53 -5.27 -2.93 -17.04
C THR A 53 -4.60 -2.94 -15.66
N LEU A 54 -4.96 -2.01 -14.79
CA LEU A 54 -4.52 -1.96 -13.40
C LEU A 54 -5.45 -2.83 -12.57
N ARG A 55 -5.16 -4.13 -12.54
CA ARG A 55 -5.85 -5.05 -11.64
C ARG A 55 -5.48 -4.70 -10.20
N ASN A 56 -6.45 -4.67 -9.30
CA ASN A 56 -6.25 -4.44 -7.86
C ASN A 56 -5.54 -5.62 -7.15
N THR A 57 -4.68 -6.37 -7.85
CA THR A 57 -3.92 -7.53 -7.33
C THR A 57 -2.45 -7.24 -7.04
N PHE A 58 -1.90 -6.17 -7.61
CA PHE A 58 -0.48 -5.82 -7.49
C PHE A 58 -0.26 -4.39 -6.96
N LEU A 59 -1.34 -3.69 -6.61
CA LEU A 59 -1.26 -2.36 -6.06
C LEU A 59 -2.36 -2.10 -5.02
N LEU A 60 -2.12 -1.08 -4.21
CA LEU A 60 -3.11 -0.45 -3.36
C LEU A 60 -2.93 1.08 -3.42
N VAL A 61 -4.00 1.81 -3.08
CA VAL A 61 -3.98 3.27 -2.99
C VAL A 61 -4.27 3.66 -1.56
N HIS A 62 -3.51 4.60 -1.03
CA HIS A 62 -3.72 5.18 0.29
C HIS A 62 -3.39 6.65 0.27
N LEU A 63 -4.40 7.49 0.55
CA LEU A 63 -4.30 8.94 0.40
C LEU A 63 -3.82 9.29 -1.01
N ASN A 64 -2.69 9.95 -1.14
CA ASN A 64 -2.10 10.40 -2.41
C ASN A 64 -1.11 9.37 -2.98
N ASP A 65 -0.88 8.26 -2.29
CA ASP A 65 0.18 7.32 -2.60
C ASP A 65 -0.37 6.02 -3.19
N VAL A 66 0.26 5.57 -4.27
CA VAL A 66 0.05 4.24 -4.84
C VAL A 66 1.23 3.37 -4.46
N LEU A 67 0.96 2.27 -3.76
CA LEU A 67 1.96 1.26 -3.48
C LEU A 67 1.77 0.10 -4.46
N ILE A 68 2.80 -0.15 -5.24
CA ILE A 68 2.91 -1.25 -6.21
C ILE A 68 3.79 -2.31 -5.57
N PHE A 69 3.39 -3.57 -5.65
CA PHE A 69 4.08 -4.67 -4.99
C PHE A 69 4.09 -5.93 -5.85
N ASP A 70 5.24 -6.57 -5.93
CA ASP A 70 5.47 -7.79 -6.71
C ASP A 70 6.54 -8.68 -6.07
N THR A 71 6.57 -9.95 -6.47
CA THR A 71 7.64 -10.89 -6.10
C THR A 71 8.73 -10.95 -7.17
N GLU A 72 8.37 -10.88 -8.45
CA GLU A 72 9.31 -11.01 -9.58
C GLU A 72 9.62 -9.64 -10.19
N LYS A 73 10.91 -9.40 -10.48
CA LYS A 73 11.39 -8.10 -10.96
C LYS A 73 10.80 -7.71 -12.31
N GLU A 74 10.69 -8.66 -13.24
CA GLU A 74 10.15 -8.44 -14.57
C GLU A 74 8.67 -8.02 -14.49
N ALA A 75 7.90 -8.67 -13.62
CA ALA A 75 6.50 -8.28 -13.36
C ALA A 75 6.43 -6.88 -12.75
N HIS A 76 7.31 -6.58 -11.79
CA HIS A 76 7.36 -5.27 -11.14
C HIS A 76 7.60 -4.13 -12.14
N ILE A 77 8.56 -4.29 -13.05
CA ILE A 77 8.85 -3.30 -14.09
C ILE A 77 7.61 -3.06 -14.97
N VAL A 78 6.92 -4.12 -15.35
CA VAL A 78 5.70 -4.03 -16.17
C VAL A 78 4.58 -3.29 -15.42
N HIS A 79 4.36 -3.63 -14.14
CA HIS A 79 3.33 -3.00 -13.32
C HIS A 79 3.62 -1.53 -13.01
N VAL A 80 4.85 -1.18 -12.63
CA VAL A 80 5.27 0.21 -12.44
C VAL A 80 5.09 1.01 -13.73
N SER A 81 5.53 0.45 -14.87
CA SER A 81 5.35 1.10 -16.17
C SER A 81 3.88 1.30 -16.53
N ALA A 82 3.01 0.35 -16.22
CA ALA A 82 1.57 0.47 -16.46
C ALA A 82 0.94 1.60 -15.64
N VAL A 83 1.32 1.75 -14.36
CA VAL A 83 0.82 2.84 -13.51
C VAL A 83 1.36 4.19 -14.00
N LEU A 84 2.65 4.30 -14.33
CA LEU A 84 3.24 5.53 -14.86
C LEU A 84 2.59 5.96 -16.18
N LYS A 85 2.34 5.01 -17.09
CA LYS A 85 1.63 5.27 -18.34
C LYS A 85 0.20 5.75 -18.10
N MET A 86 -0.51 5.17 -17.14
CA MET A 86 -1.84 5.64 -16.75
C MET A 86 -1.80 7.08 -16.23
N LEU A 87 -0.80 7.44 -15.42
CA LEU A 87 -0.64 8.82 -14.95
C LEU A 87 -0.41 9.78 -16.13
N GLU A 88 0.44 9.41 -17.08
CA GLU A 88 0.71 10.19 -18.29
C GLU A 88 -0.58 10.39 -19.12
N GLU A 89 -1.30 9.31 -19.42
CA GLU A 89 -2.55 9.34 -20.21
C GLU A 89 -3.64 10.21 -19.57
N LYS A 90 -3.69 10.28 -18.23
CA LYS A 90 -4.64 11.11 -17.48
C LYS A 90 -4.11 12.50 -17.13
N GLY A 91 -2.91 12.87 -17.59
CA GLY A 91 -2.29 14.17 -17.30
C GLY A 91 -1.93 14.39 -15.83
N MET A 92 -1.78 13.31 -15.06
CA MET A 92 -1.43 13.33 -13.65
C MET A 92 0.10 13.34 -13.48
N LYS A 93 0.56 13.97 -12.39
CA LYS A 93 2.00 14.06 -12.07
C LYS A 93 2.30 13.34 -10.77
N ALA A 94 3.45 12.66 -10.71
CA ALA A 94 4.02 12.17 -9.47
C ALA A 94 5.06 13.16 -8.92
N ASP A 95 5.22 13.20 -7.60
CA ASP A 95 6.32 13.91 -6.97
C ASP A 95 7.51 12.97 -6.79
N ILE A 96 8.51 13.09 -7.66
CA ILE A 96 9.67 12.19 -7.66
C ILE A 96 10.45 12.20 -6.34
N ASN A 97 10.41 13.30 -5.58
CA ASN A 97 11.12 13.39 -4.31
C ASN A 97 10.42 12.62 -3.17
N LEU A 98 9.13 12.33 -3.34
CA LEU A 98 8.32 11.58 -2.38
C LEU A 98 8.07 10.13 -2.84
N CYS A 99 8.44 9.79 -4.08
CA CYS A 99 8.41 8.42 -4.56
C CYS A 99 9.56 7.58 -3.99
N ALA A 100 9.33 6.28 -3.84
CA ALA A 100 10.34 5.30 -3.48
C ALA A 100 10.25 4.11 -4.43
N PHE A 101 11.35 3.76 -5.11
CA PHE A 101 11.37 2.70 -6.12
C PHE A 101 12.15 1.48 -5.64
N ASP A 102 11.72 0.30 -6.09
CA ASP A 102 12.40 -1.00 -5.95
C ASP A 102 12.86 -1.31 -4.51
N LYS A 103 11.98 -1.04 -3.55
CA LYS A 103 12.24 -1.26 -2.13
C LYS A 103 12.02 -2.72 -1.75
N PRO A 104 12.84 -3.29 -0.85
CA PRO A 104 12.75 -4.70 -0.46
C PRO A 104 11.51 -5.03 0.39
N ASP A 105 10.89 -4.02 1.02
CA ASP A 105 9.74 -4.18 1.88
C ASP A 105 8.87 -2.90 1.90
N TRP A 106 7.66 -3.01 2.42
CA TRP A 106 6.75 -1.87 2.55
C TRP A 106 7.31 -0.76 3.47
N THR A 107 8.10 -1.10 4.48
CA THR A 107 8.66 -0.16 5.47
C THR A 107 9.64 0.80 4.83
N SER A 108 10.54 0.27 4.00
CA SER A 108 11.51 1.01 3.20
C SER A 108 10.87 1.75 2.02
N ALA A 109 9.67 1.34 1.59
CA ALA A 109 8.79 2.11 0.70
C ALA A 109 7.99 3.22 1.42
N GLY A 110 8.08 3.33 2.75
CA GLY A 110 7.41 4.36 3.53
C GLY A 110 6.00 4.01 3.98
N PHE A 111 5.63 2.72 3.99
CA PHE A 111 4.38 2.21 4.52
C PHE A 111 4.63 1.33 5.75
N TYR A 112 3.74 1.41 6.73
CA TYR A 112 3.55 0.33 7.68
C TYR A 112 2.26 -0.42 7.34
N ILE A 113 2.38 -1.74 7.21
CA ILE A 113 1.30 -2.64 6.84
C ILE A 113 1.25 -3.77 7.86
N ASP A 114 0.08 -4.00 8.43
CA ASP A 114 -0.13 -5.03 9.45
C ASP A 114 -1.40 -5.84 9.12
N PRO A 115 -1.32 -7.18 8.98
CA PRO A 115 -2.50 -8.02 8.79
C PRO A 115 -3.49 -7.87 9.95
N ILE A 116 -4.77 -7.65 9.65
CA ILE A 116 -5.84 -7.58 10.66
C ILE A 116 -6.58 -8.92 10.72
N GLY A 117 -6.81 -9.42 11.93
CA GLY A 117 -7.58 -10.63 12.18
C GLY A 117 -6.71 -11.88 12.25
N ASN A 118 -7.28 -12.94 12.83
CA ASN A 118 -6.54 -14.15 13.20
C ASN A 118 -6.49 -15.10 12.00
N GLU A 119 -5.37 -15.82 11.81
CA GLU A 119 -5.22 -16.83 10.74
C GLU A 119 -6.36 -17.86 10.70
N ASN A 120 -7.01 -18.12 11.84
CA ASN A 120 -8.13 -19.06 11.97
C ASN A 120 -9.44 -18.54 11.36
N GLU A 121 -9.69 -17.22 11.31
CA GLU A 121 -10.83 -16.63 10.58
C GLU A 121 -10.56 -16.62 9.06
N ASN A 122 -9.29 -16.53 8.67
CA ASN A 122 -8.87 -16.51 7.27
C ASN A 122 -9.01 -17.88 6.57
N ARG A 123 -9.01 -18.99 7.32
CA ARG A 123 -9.21 -20.36 6.78
C ARG A 123 -10.64 -20.64 6.30
N ALA A 124 -11.62 -19.84 6.72
CA ALA A 124 -13.03 -19.99 6.33
C ALA A 124 -13.41 -19.16 5.08
N GLY A 125 -12.45 -18.87 4.20
CA GLY A 125 -12.67 -17.99 3.04
C GLY A 125 -12.81 -16.51 3.41
N GLY A 126 -12.40 -16.12 4.62
CA GLY A 126 -12.37 -14.74 5.08
C GLY A 126 -11.34 -13.92 4.27
N LYS A 127 -11.75 -12.75 3.79
CA LYS A 127 -10.83 -11.81 3.13
C LYS A 127 -9.87 -11.24 4.19
N GLN A 128 -8.59 -11.58 4.12
CA GLN A 128 -7.55 -10.94 4.93
C GLN A 128 -7.57 -9.44 4.67
N ALA A 129 -7.78 -8.64 5.71
CA ALA A 129 -7.64 -7.19 5.67
C ALA A 129 -6.26 -6.78 6.21
N PHE A 130 -5.83 -5.56 5.88
CA PHE A 130 -4.57 -4.99 6.35
C PHE A 130 -4.80 -3.60 6.90
N MET A 131 -4.21 -3.30 8.05
CA MET A 131 -4.07 -1.94 8.52
C MET A 131 -2.90 -1.32 7.75
N ILE A 132 -3.13 -0.17 7.14
CA ILE A 132 -2.13 0.54 6.36
C ILE A 132 -2.00 1.98 6.87
N VAL A 133 -0.77 2.47 6.88
CA VAL A 133 -0.45 3.84 7.29
C VAL A 133 0.86 4.27 6.63
N LEU A 134 0.95 5.54 6.25
CA LEU A 134 2.22 6.13 5.81
C LEU A 134 3.15 6.30 7.01
N ARG A 135 4.41 5.91 6.84
CA ARG A 135 5.39 5.93 7.92
C ARG A 135 5.62 7.34 8.46
N GLU A 136 5.60 8.36 7.60
CA GLU A 136 5.70 9.76 8.03
C GLU A 136 4.51 10.27 8.85
N HIS A 137 3.38 9.55 8.87
CA HIS A 137 2.21 9.88 9.69
C HIS A 137 2.20 9.16 11.05
N LEU A 138 3.16 8.27 11.29
CA LEU A 138 3.33 7.61 12.57
C LEU A 138 4.08 8.52 13.54
N THR A 139 3.66 8.51 14.81
CA THR A 139 4.44 9.13 15.88
C THR A 139 5.70 8.31 16.16
N GLU A 140 6.73 8.94 16.72
CA GLU A 140 7.95 8.23 17.18
C GLU A 140 7.62 7.09 18.17
N GLU A 141 6.60 7.27 19.02
CA GLU A 141 6.13 6.24 19.93
C GLU A 141 5.49 5.06 19.18
N ALA A 142 4.68 5.33 18.15
CA ALA A 142 4.08 4.31 17.30
C ALA A 142 5.14 3.54 16.50
N LEU A 143 6.12 4.26 15.93
CA LEU A 143 7.27 3.66 15.24
C LEU A 143 8.07 2.75 16.19
N ALA A 144 8.40 3.23 17.38
CA ALA A 144 9.13 2.44 18.37
C ALA A 144 8.33 1.22 18.86
N ALA A 145 7.00 1.30 18.93
CA ALA A 145 6.15 0.17 19.28
C ALA A 145 6.08 -0.87 18.16
N ILE A 146 6.11 -0.43 16.90
CA ILE A 146 6.16 -1.28 15.71
C ILE A 146 7.51 -2.00 15.61
N ASP A 147 8.62 -1.27 15.73
CA ASP A 147 9.97 -1.83 15.61
C ASP A 147 10.28 -2.89 16.68
N ARG A 148 9.61 -2.83 17.84
CA ARG A 148 9.73 -3.86 18.90
C ARG A 148 8.99 -5.16 18.59
N LYS A 149 8.09 -5.18 17.60
CA LYS A 149 7.32 -6.36 17.20
C LYS A 149 7.94 -7.13 16.02
N LEU A 150 8.82 -6.48 15.26
CA LEU A 150 9.59 -7.07 14.15
C LEU A 150 10.82 -7.80 14.69
#